data_AF-A0AAV9F2F9-F1
#
_entry.id   AF-A0AAV9F2F9-F1
#
_cell.length_a   1.000
_cell.length_b   1.000
_cell.length_c   1.000
_cell.angle_alpha   90.00
_cell.angle_beta   90.00
_cell.angle_gamma   90.00
#
_symmetry.space_group_name_H-M   'P 1'
#
loop_
_entity.id
_entity.type
_entity.pdbx_description
1 polymer ?
#
loop_
_entity_poly.entity_id
_entity_poly.type
_entity_poly.pdbx_seq_one_letter_code
_entity_poly.pdbx_strand_id
1 'polypeptide(L)'
;MVKDDAEECLRRLIYATAANSSKLTPSGLYLSVLQQDPEVRLAAYRLIAVLVVRPWSLMEVCSKQEIINMVTDAKMETTKKGMEARHECCAAISNALSTSNRLNDAALAGIAAKLQEAVKRGPYLAKRHIEAQPVVVTADRF
;
A
#
# COMPACT_ATOMS: atom_id res chain seq x y z
N MET A 1 -7.89 21.94 22.30
CA MET A 1 -6.52 21.79 22.83
C MET A 1 -6.35 20.41 23.50
N VAL A 2 -6.71 19.33 22.79
CA VAL A 2 -6.59 17.92 23.25
C VAL A 2 -6.23 17.02 22.05
N LYS A 3 -6.77 17.33 20.86
CA LYS A 3 -6.38 16.67 19.60
C LYS A 3 -4.90 16.84 19.28
N ASP A 4 -4.34 18.03 19.49
CA ASP A 4 -2.95 18.31 19.10
C ASP A 4 -1.94 17.58 19.99
N ASP A 5 -2.22 17.42 21.28
CA ASP A 5 -1.33 16.70 22.20
C ASP A 5 -1.32 15.20 21.93
N ALA A 6 -2.48 14.60 21.64
CA ALA A 6 -2.58 13.19 21.29
C ALA A 6 -1.94 12.88 19.92
N GLU A 7 -2.13 13.78 18.94
CA GLU A 7 -1.48 13.71 17.63
C GLU A 7 0.04 13.73 17.76
N GLU A 8 0.55 14.69 18.52
CA GLU A 8 1.98 14.86 18.73
C GLU A 8 2.58 13.70 19.54
N CYS A 9 1.87 13.20 20.56
CA CYS A 9 2.27 11.99 21.28
C CYS A 9 2.41 10.78 20.36
N LEU A 10 1.43 10.54 19.47
CA LEU A 10 1.48 9.43 18.52
C LEU A 10 2.66 9.58 17.55
N ARG A 11 2.86 10.78 17.00
CA ARG A 11 3.98 11.07 16.11
C ARG A 11 5.31 10.80 16.81
N ARG A 12 5.50 11.32 18.03
CA ARG A 12 6.72 11.08 18.83
C ARG A 12 6.94 9.60 19.12
N LEU A 13 5.89 8.86 19.46
CA LEU A 13 5.99 7.42 19.73
C LEU A 13 6.53 6.66 18.52
N ILE A 14 6.01 6.92 17.32
CA ILE A 14 6.46 6.25 16.09
C ILE A 14 7.90 6.65 15.75
N TYR A 15 8.22 7.94 15.81
CA TYR A 15 9.56 8.43 15.50
C TYR A 15 10.61 7.90 16.49
N ALA A 16 10.29 7.88 17.79
CA ALA A 16 11.17 7.32 18.81
C ALA A 16 11.36 5.81 18.63
N THR A 17 10.28 5.08 18.29
CA THR A 17 10.36 3.65 17.99
C THR A 17 11.27 3.37 16.80
N ALA A 18 11.17 4.15 15.73
CA ALA A 18 12.04 4.03 14.56
C ALA A 18 13.51 4.33 14.89
N ALA A 19 13.75 5.38 15.69
CA ALA A 19 15.11 5.74 16.12
C ALA A 19 15.78 4.64 16.96
N ASN A 20 15.00 3.88 17.72
CA ASN A 20 15.49 2.79 18.58
C ASN A 20 15.84 1.50 17.82
N SER A 21 15.27 1.27 16.62
CA SER A 21 15.63 0.12 15.79
C SER A 21 16.60 0.51 14.68
N SER A 22 17.88 0.16 14.83
CA SER A 22 18.90 0.24 13.76
C SER A 22 19.05 1.60 13.05
N LYS A 23 18.75 2.74 13.71
CA LYS A 23 18.72 4.09 13.11
C LYS A 23 17.78 4.21 11.89
N LEU A 24 16.66 3.49 11.89
CA LEU A 24 15.68 3.62 10.83
C LEU A 24 14.94 4.97 10.93
N THR A 25 14.72 5.61 9.79
CA THR A 25 13.71 6.66 9.68
C THR A 25 12.32 6.02 9.84
N PRO A 26 11.25 6.78 10.17
CA PRO A 26 9.89 6.20 10.22
C PRO A 26 9.50 5.52 8.91
N SER A 27 9.85 6.12 7.77
CA SER A 27 9.72 5.47 6.46
C SER A 27 10.51 4.15 6.34
N GLY A 28 11.73 4.09 6.90
CA GLY A 28 12.52 2.86 6.99
C GLY A 28 11.88 1.80 7.87
N LEU A 29 11.26 2.20 8.99
CA LEU A 29 10.51 1.30 9.85
C LEU A 29 9.32 0.70 9.10
N TYR A 30 8.48 1.52 8.44
CA TYR A 30 7.37 1.02 7.62
C TYR A 30 7.83 0.04 6.55
N LEU A 31 8.90 0.38 5.82
CA LEU A 31 9.45 -0.50 4.81
C LEU A 31 9.93 -1.82 5.42
N SER A 32 10.63 -1.78 6.56
CA SER A 32 11.15 -2.99 7.21
C SER A 32 10.04 -3.95 7.63
N VAL A 33 8.90 -3.45 8.12
CA VAL A 33 7.73 -4.26 8.49
C VAL A 33 7.01 -4.77 7.25
N LEU A 34 6.88 -3.93 6.21
CA LEU A 34 6.35 -4.35 4.92
C LEU A 34 7.21 -5.43 4.27
N GLN A 35 8.51 -5.52 4.53
CA GLN A 35 9.38 -6.55 3.95
C GLN A 35 9.38 -7.88 4.71
N GLN A 36 8.65 -7.98 5.82
CA GLN A 36 8.52 -9.21 6.59
C GLN A 36 7.59 -10.22 5.90
N ASP A 37 7.34 -11.33 6.58
CA ASP A 37 6.43 -12.39 6.15
C ASP A 37 4.99 -11.86 5.91
N PRO A 38 4.14 -12.62 5.19
CA PRO A 38 2.81 -12.15 4.79
C PRO A 38 1.87 -11.75 5.95
N GLU A 39 1.99 -12.35 7.14
CA GLU A 39 1.11 -12.00 8.26
C GLU A 39 1.49 -10.65 8.87
N VAL A 40 2.79 -10.41 9.05
CA VAL A 40 3.31 -9.12 9.52
C VAL A 40 3.05 -8.02 8.50
N ARG A 41 3.26 -8.31 7.20
CA ARG A 41 2.98 -7.38 6.11
C ARG A 41 1.49 -7.04 5.99
N LEU A 42 0.59 -8.00 6.22
CA LEU A 42 -0.86 -7.76 6.30
C LEU A 42 -1.20 -6.76 7.41
N ALA A 43 -0.62 -6.92 8.60
CA ALA A 43 -0.80 -5.97 9.70
C ALA A 43 -0.26 -4.58 9.35
N ALA A 44 0.88 -4.51 8.67
CA ALA A 44 1.48 -3.26 8.20
C ALA A 44 0.58 -2.52 7.21
N TYR A 45 -0.02 -3.20 6.23
CA TYR A 45 -0.96 -2.57 5.30
C TYR A 45 -2.12 -1.89 6.02
N ARG A 46 -2.73 -2.59 7.00
CA ARG A 46 -3.83 -2.05 7.80
C ARG A 46 -3.42 -0.86 8.64
N LEU A 47 -2.27 -0.95 9.29
CA LEU A 47 -1.71 0.15 10.10
C LEU A 47 -1.42 1.38 9.23
N ILE A 48 -0.76 1.20 8.09
CA ILE A 48 -0.43 2.28 7.17
C ILE A 48 -1.71 2.92 6.62
N ALA A 49 -2.71 2.13 6.22
CA ALA A 49 -3.97 2.64 5.69
C ALA A 49 -4.68 3.62 6.64
N VAL A 50 -4.60 3.39 7.95
CA VAL A 50 -5.19 4.30 8.94
C VAL A 50 -4.27 5.45 9.35
N LEU A 51 -2.94 5.29 9.25
CA LEU A 51 -2.00 6.34 9.63
C LEU A 51 -1.83 7.40 8.55
N VAL A 52 -1.95 7.05 7.26
CA VAL A 52 -1.72 7.98 6.14
C VAL A 52 -2.71 9.13 6.04
N VAL A 53 -3.82 9.09 6.79
CA VAL A 53 -4.71 10.26 6.95
C VAL A 53 -4.00 11.42 7.67
N ARG A 54 -2.88 11.14 8.36
CA ARG A 54 -2.07 12.11 9.08
C ARG A 54 -0.97 12.63 8.15
N PRO A 55 -0.85 13.96 7.93
CA PRO A 55 0.09 14.52 6.96
C PRO A 55 1.55 14.06 7.16
N TRP A 56 2.01 13.95 8.41
CA TRP A 56 3.38 13.49 8.68
C TRP A 56 3.59 12.03 8.24
N SER A 57 2.62 11.14 8.48
CA SER A 57 2.75 9.73 8.10
C SER A 57 2.63 9.53 6.59
N LEU A 58 1.77 10.32 5.93
CA LEU A 58 1.67 10.33 4.47
C LEU A 58 3.02 10.68 3.84
N MET A 59 3.70 11.71 4.35
CA MET A 59 5.01 12.11 3.84
C MET A 59 6.07 11.02 4.04
N GLU A 60 6.07 10.33 5.19
CA GLU A 60 6.99 9.21 5.41
C GLU A 60 6.76 8.09 4.38
N VAL A 61 5.50 7.74 4.08
CA VAL A 61 5.16 6.75 3.04
C VAL A 61 5.58 7.21 1.64
N CYS A 62 5.25 8.45 1.26
CA CYS A 62 5.60 8.99 -0.06
C CYS A 62 7.11 9.23 -0.25
N SER A 63 7.88 9.34 0.84
CA SER A 63 9.34 9.54 0.79
C SER A 63 10.12 8.29 0.34
N LYS A 64 9.50 7.11 0.33
CA LYS A 64 10.14 5.85 -0.07
C LYS A 64 9.35 5.14 -1.17
N GLN A 65 9.91 5.16 -2.37
CA GLN A 65 9.28 4.54 -3.55
C GLN A 65 9.10 3.02 -3.39
N GLU A 66 9.94 2.36 -2.60
CA GLU A 66 9.81 0.94 -2.29
C GLU A 66 8.46 0.63 -1.64
N ILE A 67 7.98 1.50 -0.74
CA ILE A 67 6.65 1.35 -0.12
C ILE A 67 5.56 1.47 -1.19
N ILE A 68 5.66 2.49 -2.05
CA ILE A 68 4.71 2.72 -3.16
C ILE A 68 4.72 1.53 -4.12
N ASN A 69 5.88 0.98 -4.43
CA ASN A 69 6.02 -0.21 -5.28
C ASN A 69 5.31 -1.42 -4.67
N MET A 70 5.49 -1.67 -3.37
CA MET A 70 4.88 -2.81 -2.69
C MET A 70 3.35 -2.73 -2.62
N VAL A 71 2.78 -1.54 -2.36
CA VAL A 71 1.32 -1.39 -2.29
C VAL A 71 0.66 -1.41 -3.67
N THR A 72 1.39 -1.02 -4.73
CA THR A 72 0.86 -0.98 -6.12
C THR A 72 1.10 -2.25 -6.93
N ASP A 73 1.98 -3.14 -6.47
CA ASP A 73 2.24 -4.43 -7.12
C ASP A 73 1.19 -5.48 -6.73
N ALA A 74 0.37 -5.87 -7.70
CA ALA A 74 -0.67 -6.87 -7.52
C ALA A 74 -0.13 -8.30 -7.29
N LYS A 75 1.17 -8.54 -7.53
CA LYS A 75 1.84 -9.83 -7.27
C LYS A 75 2.44 -9.92 -5.86
N MET A 76 2.44 -8.82 -5.10
CA MET A 76 3.03 -8.78 -3.76
C MET A 76 2.32 -9.73 -2.79
N GLU A 77 1.03 -9.98 -3.01
CA GLU A 77 0.21 -10.87 -2.19
C GLU A 77 -0.44 -11.97 -3.01
N THR A 78 -0.46 -13.18 -2.45
CA THR A 78 -1.05 -14.37 -3.09
C THR A 78 -2.34 -14.82 -2.42
N THR A 79 -2.59 -14.40 -1.17
CA THR A 79 -3.82 -14.72 -0.45
C THR A 79 -4.90 -13.66 -0.70
N LYS A 80 -6.17 -14.07 -0.71
CA LYS A 80 -7.30 -13.14 -0.86
C LYS A 80 -7.24 -11.97 0.13
N LYS A 81 -7.04 -12.29 1.42
CA LYS A 81 -6.95 -11.29 2.50
C LYS A 81 -5.78 -10.32 2.30
N GLY A 82 -4.61 -10.82 1.90
CA GLY A 82 -3.45 -9.99 1.59
C GLY A 82 -3.71 -9.06 0.41
N MET A 83 -4.26 -9.59 -0.69
CA MET A 83 -4.60 -8.81 -1.88
C MET A 83 -5.57 -7.66 -1.58
N GLU A 84 -6.62 -7.93 -0.80
CA GLU A 84 -7.60 -6.94 -0.36
C GLU A 84 -6.95 -5.87 0.52
N ALA A 85 -6.20 -6.26 1.56
CA ALA A 85 -5.56 -5.31 2.47
C ALA A 85 -4.50 -4.44 1.78
N ARG A 86 -3.71 -5.01 0.86
CA ARG A 86 -2.75 -4.27 0.03
C ARG A 86 -3.46 -3.21 -0.81
N HIS A 87 -4.58 -3.57 -1.45
CA HIS A 87 -5.37 -2.65 -2.27
C HIS A 87 -6.04 -1.56 -1.43
N GLU A 88 -6.61 -1.92 -0.28
CA GLU A 88 -7.16 -0.95 0.68
C GLU A 88 -6.09 0.05 1.14
N CYS A 89 -4.88 -0.42 1.45
CA CYS A 89 -3.75 0.44 1.78
C CYS A 89 -3.37 1.37 0.62
N CYS A 90 -3.27 0.84 -0.60
CA CYS A 90 -3.03 1.62 -1.81
C CYS A 90 -4.11 2.70 -2.02
N ALA A 91 -5.38 2.36 -1.83
CA ALA A 91 -6.51 3.28 -1.96
C ALA A 91 -6.49 4.36 -0.87
N ALA A 92 -6.17 4.01 0.37
CA ALA A 92 -6.03 4.96 1.47
C ALA A 92 -4.92 5.99 1.19
N ILE A 93 -3.75 5.54 0.71
CA ILE A 93 -2.65 6.45 0.33
C ILE A 93 -3.08 7.35 -0.84
N SER A 94 -3.70 6.76 -1.88
CA SER A 94 -4.21 7.51 -3.04
C SER A 94 -5.18 8.61 -2.62
N ASN A 95 -6.13 8.28 -1.74
CA ASN A 95 -7.13 9.20 -1.24
C ASN A 95 -6.50 10.31 -0.38
N ALA A 96 -5.61 9.95 0.56
CA ALA A 96 -4.92 10.91 1.41
C ALA A 96 -4.02 11.87 0.61
N LEU A 97 -3.39 11.39 -0.46
CA LEU A 97 -2.56 12.23 -1.34
C LEU A 97 -3.43 13.15 -2.21
N SER A 98 -4.56 12.66 -2.73
CA SER A 98 -5.50 13.46 -3.52
C SER A 98 -6.15 14.58 -2.71
N THR A 99 -6.38 14.37 -1.41
CA THR A 99 -6.90 15.39 -0.50
C THR A 99 -5.80 16.31 0.04
N SER A 100 -4.53 15.98 -0.18
CA SER A 100 -3.41 16.84 0.19
C SER A 100 -3.25 17.94 -0.87
N ASN A 101 -3.12 19.19 -0.44
CA ASN A 101 -2.81 20.33 -1.33
C ASN A 101 -1.36 20.30 -1.87
N ARG A 102 -0.75 19.12 -1.97
CA ARG A 102 0.69 18.91 -2.22
C ARG A 102 1.00 18.35 -3.61
N LEU A 103 0.00 18.21 -4.47
CA LEU A 103 0.16 17.68 -5.84
C LEU A 103 0.92 18.61 -6.80
N ASN A 104 1.27 19.82 -6.36
CA ASN A 104 2.14 20.72 -7.11
C ASN A 104 3.60 20.21 -7.19
N ASP A 105 3.99 19.28 -6.31
CA ASP A 105 5.27 18.59 -6.36
C ASP A 105 5.23 17.48 -7.43
N ALA A 106 6.15 17.52 -8.39
CA ALA A 106 6.16 16.59 -9.51
C ALA A 106 6.40 15.12 -9.10
N ALA A 107 7.19 14.88 -8.05
CA ALA A 107 7.43 13.53 -7.54
C ALA A 107 6.16 12.97 -6.88
N LEU A 108 5.46 13.79 -6.09
CA LEU A 108 4.17 13.42 -5.50
C LEU A 108 3.09 13.22 -6.56
N ALA A 109 3.06 14.02 -7.62
CA ALA A 109 2.13 13.84 -8.74
C ALA A 109 2.36 12.48 -9.45
N GLY A 110 3.62 12.10 -9.67
CA GLY A 110 3.97 10.79 -10.22
C GLY A 110 3.52 9.62 -9.33
N ILE A 111 3.69 9.76 -8.00
CA ILE A 111 3.19 8.78 -7.02
C ILE A 111 1.66 8.70 -7.08
N ALA A 112 0.96 9.84 -7.11
CA ALA A 112 -0.50 9.89 -7.17
C ALA A 112 -1.05 9.17 -8.40
N ALA A 113 -0.49 9.44 -9.58
CA ALA A 113 -0.88 8.77 -10.82
C ALA A 113 -0.69 7.25 -10.71
N LYS A 114 0.46 6.80 -10.20
CA LYS A 114 0.76 5.38 -10.03
C LYS A 114 -0.21 4.68 -9.08
N LEU A 115 -0.53 5.32 -7.95
CA LEU A 115 -1.49 4.81 -6.98
C LEU A 115 -2.90 4.73 -7.57
N GLN A 116 -3.35 5.78 -8.28
CA GLN A 116 -4.66 5.80 -8.92
C GLN A 116 -4.82 4.67 -9.95
N GLU A 117 -3.80 4.42 -10.78
CA GLU A 117 -3.81 3.30 -11.72
C GLU A 117 -3.84 1.94 -11.03
N ALA A 118 -3.16 1.78 -9.89
CA ALA A 118 -3.25 0.57 -9.10
C ALA A 118 -4.63 0.38 -8.44
N VAL A 119 -5.25 1.46 -7.96
CA VAL A 119 -6.59 1.43 -7.37
C VAL A 119 -7.63 1.03 -8.41
N LYS A 120 -7.58 1.61 -9.61
CA LYS A 120 -8.48 1.29 -10.74
C LYS A 120 -8.41 -0.18 -11.15
N ARG A 121 -7.22 -0.79 -11.12
CA ARG A 121 -7.03 -2.21 -11.44
C ARG A 121 -7.68 -3.17 -10.43
N GLY A 122 -7.95 -2.70 -9.22
CA GLY A 122 -8.56 -3.51 -8.17
C GLY A 122 -7.58 -4.39 -7.38
N PRO A 123 -8.08 -5.15 -6.40
CA PRO A 123 -7.25 -5.96 -5.50
C PRO A 123 -6.66 -7.21 -6.14
N TYR A 124 -7.39 -7.78 -7.11
CA TYR A 124 -7.04 -9.04 -7.73
C TYR A 124 -6.24 -8.80 -9.01
N LEU A 125 -5.29 -9.68 -9.29
CA LEU A 125 -4.72 -9.76 -10.64
C LEU A 125 -5.89 -9.91 -11.62
N ALA A 126 -5.95 -9.04 -12.63
CA ALA A 126 -6.80 -9.28 -13.77
C ALA A 126 -6.43 -10.69 -14.25
N LYS A 127 -7.33 -11.66 -14.03
CA LYS A 127 -7.18 -12.96 -14.66
C LYS A 127 -7.00 -12.60 -16.12
N ARG A 128 -5.83 -12.90 -16.72
CA ARG A 128 -5.86 -13.22 -18.14
C ARG A 128 -6.96 -14.27 -18.19
N HIS A 129 -8.08 -13.92 -18.80
CA HIS A 129 -9.07 -14.91 -19.19
C HIS A 129 -8.27 -15.89 -20.06
N ILE A 130 -7.72 -16.92 -19.43
CA ILE A 130 -7.53 -18.19 -20.10
C ILE A 130 -8.97 -18.61 -20.27
N GLU A 131 -9.61 -18.10 -21.33
CA GLU A 131 -10.82 -18.70 -21.84
C GLU A 131 -10.48 -20.17 -21.94
N ALA A 132 -11.12 -20.99 -21.11
CA ALA A 132 -11.07 -22.42 -21.28
C ALA A 132 -11.71 -22.67 -22.64
N GLN A 133 -10.89 -22.71 -23.69
CA GLN A 133 -11.35 -23.12 -25.00
C GLN A 133 -11.90 -24.54 -24.81
N PRO A 134 -13.20 -24.78 -25.01
CA PRO A 134 -13.73 -26.12 -24.92
C PRO A 134 -13.06 -26.93 -26.03
N VAL A 135 -12.26 -27.93 -25.63
CA VAL A 135 -11.74 -28.92 -26.57
C VAL A 135 -12.94 -29.76 -27.01
N VAL A 136 -13.52 -29.41 -28.15
CA VAL A 136 -14.56 -30.21 -28.80
C VAL A 136 -13.86 -31.43 -29.41
N VAL A 137 -13.84 -32.54 -28.66
CA VAL A 137 -13.47 -33.84 -29.22
C VAL A 137 -14.68 -34.36 -29.98
N THR A 138 -14.65 -34.30 -31.31
CA THR A 138 -15.61 -35.04 -32.14
C THR A 138 -15.32 -36.51 -32.00
N ALA A 139 -16.26 -37.27 -31.42
CA ALA A 139 -16.19 -38.72 -31.44
C ALA A 139 -16.26 -39.21 -32.89
N ASP A 140 -15.22 -39.92 -33.34
CA ASP A 140 -15.25 -40.66 -34.59
C ASP A 140 -16.38 -41.69 -34.52
N ARG A 141 -17.29 -41.60 -35.49
CA ARG A 141 -18.43 -42.51 -35.62
C ARG A 141 -17.94 -43.87 -36.10
N PHE A 142 -18.28 -44.93 -35.36
CA PHE A 142 -18.28 -46.31 -35.82
C PHE A 142 -19.58 -46.62 -36.56
#